data_AF-A0A920TJX6-F1
#
_entry.id   AF-A0A920TJX6-F1
#
_cell.length_a   1.000
_cell.length_b   1.000
_cell.length_c   1.000
_cell.angle_alpha   90.00
_cell.angle_beta   90.00
_cell.angle_gamma   90.00
#
_symmetry.space_group_name_H-M   'P 1'
#
loop_
_entity.id
_entity.type
_entity.pdbx_description
1 polymer ?
#
loop_
_entity_poly.entity_id
_entity_poly.type
_entity_poly.pdbx_seq_one_letter_code
_entity_poly.pdbx_strand_id
1 'polypeptide(L)'
;MSLKIFYLTTEIIPFANTSSLADFSAKVPLLLQNKENDIRTIIPKYGYVSERKYILREVIRLREIPFEFGEENVITSAKSAFIPKTRVQVYFLEDEKDLSR
;
A
#
# COMPACT_ATOMS: atom_id res chain seq x y z
N MET A 1 6.65 4.89 -24.32
CA MET A 1 5.41 4.11 -24.18
C MET A 1 5.09 4.05 -22.69
N SER A 2 3.92 4.52 -22.26
CA SER A 2 3.52 4.49 -20.86
C SER A 2 3.08 3.06 -20.48
N LEU A 3 3.63 2.53 -19.38
CA LEU A 3 3.26 1.22 -18.85
C LEU A 3 2.32 1.37 -17.65
N LYS A 4 1.49 0.35 -17.44
CA LYS A 4 0.71 0.18 -16.21
C LYS A 4 1.43 -0.80 -15.31
N ILE A 5 1.89 -0.33 -14.15
CA ILE A 5 2.76 -1.09 -13.25
C ILE A 5 2.09 -1.20 -11.87
N PHE A 6 2.02 -2.42 -11.37
CA PHE A 6 1.62 -2.69 -9.99
C PHE A 6 2.86 -3.08 -9.20
N TYR A 7 3.24 -2.26 -8.22
CA TYR A 7 4.44 -2.44 -7.42
C TYR A 7 4.07 -2.93 -6.02
N LEU A 8 4.46 -4.16 -5.69
CA LEU A 8 4.24 -4.75 -4.37
C LEU A 8 5.51 -4.66 -3.55
N THR A 9 5.40 -4.27 -2.29
CA THR A 9 6.51 -4.26 -1.33
C THR A 9 5.99 -4.44 0.09
N THR A 10 6.85 -4.89 1.00
CA THR A 10 6.55 -5.02 2.42
C THR A 10 6.89 -3.76 3.20
N GLU A 11 7.76 -2.90 2.69
CA GLU A 11 8.23 -1.71 3.42
C GLU A 11 8.28 -0.51 2.49
N ILE A 12 7.94 0.68 3.00
CA ILE A 12 8.02 1.93 2.24
C ILE A 12 8.05 3.14 3.17
N ILE A 13 8.97 4.07 2.94
CA ILE A 13 9.04 5.30 3.73
C ILE A 13 7.92 6.28 3.33
N PRO A 14 7.27 6.96 4.29
CA PRO A 14 7.51 6.94 5.75
C PRO A 14 6.57 6.00 6.52
N PHE A 15 5.85 5.13 5.84
CA PHE A 15 4.77 4.34 6.43
C PHE A 15 5.29 3.13 7.23
N ALA A 16 6.13 2.30 6.60
CA ALA A 16 6.76 1.12 7.18
C ALA A 16 8.27 1.20 6.91
N ASN A 17 9.02 1.65 7.92
CA ASN A 17 10.45 1.94 7.82
C ASN A 17 11.25 1.08 8.80
N THR A 18 11.35 -0.21 8.51
CA THR A 18 12.02 -1.19 9.38
C THR A 18 13.42 -1.57 8.88
N SER A 19 13.69 -1.40 7.58
CA SER A 19 14.99 -1.69 6.99
C SER A 19 15.35 -0.74 5.84
N SER A 20 16.53 -0.93 5.25
CA SER A 20 16.96 -0.21 4.04
C SER A 20 16.08 -0.45 2.81
N LEU A 21 15.22 -1.48 2.83
CA LEU A 21 14.26 -1.73 1.75
C LEU A 21 13.25 -0.58 1.60
N ALA A 22 12.82 0.01 2.72
CA ALA A 22 11.79 1.04 2.73
C ALA A 22 12.13 2.26 1.88
N ASP A 23 13.40 2.68 1.90
CA ASP A 23 13.94 3.76 1.06
C ASP A 23 13.90 3.41 -0.42
N PHE A 24 14.36 2.21 -0.77
CA PHE A 24 14.36 1.73 -2.15
C PHE A 24 12.94 1.65 -2.71
N SER A 25 12.02 1.11 -1.92
CA SER A 25 10.61 0.95 -2.27
C SER A 25 9.84 2.26 -2.43
N ALA A 26 10.31 3.37 -1.86
CA ALA A 26 9.76 4.69 -2.17
C ALA A 26 10.33 5.26 -3.49
N LYS A 27 11.62 5.01 -3.76
CA LYS A 27 12.32 5.54 -4.95
C LYS A 27 11.83 4.91 -6.26
N VAL A 28 11.61 3.60 -6.28
CA VAL A 28 11.16 2.88 -7.49
C VAL A 28 9.86 3.48 -8.05
N PRO A 29 8.76 3.60 -7.30
CA PRO A 29 7.51 4.12 -7.84
C PRO A 29 7.59 5.60 -8.19
N LEU A 30 8.37 6.39 -7.44
CA LEU A 30 8.60 7.79 -7.77
C LEU A 30 9.31 7.96 -9.13
N LEU A 31 10.36 7.19 -9.38
CA LEU A 31 11.11 7.22 -10.64
C LEU A 31 10.24 6.77 -11.82
N LEU A 32 9.42 5.74 -11.64
CA LEU A 32 8.54 5.24 -12.69
C LEU A 32 7.40 6.21 -12.99
N GLN A 33 6.82 6.84 -11.97
CA GLN A 33 5.81 7.88 -12.14
C GLN A 33 6.37 9.10 -12.88
N ASN A 34 7.60 9.52 -12.58
CA ASN A 34 8.28 10.62 -13.27
C ASN A 34 8.59 10.31 -14.75
N LYS A 35 8.59 9.03 -15.13
CA LYS A 35 8.69 8.57 -16.52
C LYS A 35 7.32 8.38 -17.18
N GLU A 36 6.28 9.00 -16.63
CA GLU A 36 4.90 8.97 -17.15
C GLU A 36 4.26 7.57 -17.15
N ASN A 37 4.76 6.64 -16.32
CA ASN A 37 4.09 5.35 -16.13
C ASN A 37 2.96 5.48 -15.12
N ASP A 38 1.85 4.78 -15.37
CA ASP A 38 0.79 4.62 -14.37
C ASP A 38 1.23 3.56 -13.36
N ILE A 39 1.52 3.99 -12.14
CA ILE A 39 2.01 3.13 -11.08
C ILE A 39 1.09 3.15 -9.86
N ARG A 40 0.81 1.96 -9.35
CA ARG A 40 0.08 1.74 -8.09
C ARG A 40 0.99 0.94 -7.18
N THR A 41 1.19 1.42 -5.97
CA THR A 41 2.01 0.72 -4.97
C THR A 41 1.10 0.10 -3.92
N ILE A 42 1.33 -1.15 -3.53
CA ILE A 42 0.61 -1.81 -2.45
C ILE A 42 1.58 -2.31 -1.39
N ILE A 43 1.19 -2.17 -0.12
CA ILE A 43 1.87 -2.71 1.04
C ILE A 43 0.86 -3.31 2.03
N PRO A 44 1.29 -4.22 2.92
CA PRO A 44 0.46 -4.60 4.07
C PRO A 44 0.21 -3.41 5.01
N LYS A 45 -0.99 -3.32 5.58
CA LYS A 45 -1.31 -2.39 6.66
C LYS A 45 -0.80 -2.97 7.99
N TYR A 46 0.43 -2.64 8.37
CA TYR A 46 0.91 -3.00 9.71
C TYR A 46 0.21 -2.17 10.79
N GLY A 47 -0.02 -2.77 11.95
CA GLY A 47 -0.74 -2.13 13.06
C GLY A 47 -0.10 -0.82 13.55
N TYR A 48 1.22 -0.65 13.39
CA TYR A 48 1.93 0.56 13.78
C TYR A 48 1.85 1.70 12.75
N VAL A 49 1.30 1.47 11.55
CA VAL A 49 1.12 2.52 10.54
C VAL A 49 -0.02 3.45 10.99
N SER A 50 0.33 4.68 11.35
CA SER A 50 -0.66 5.65 11.86
C SER A 50 -1.60 6.16 10.77
N GLU A 51 -2.88 5.80 10.89
CA GLU A 51 -3.92 6.28 9.98
C GLU A 51 -4.12 7.80 10.07
N ARG A 52 -4.07 8.35 11.28
CA ARG A 52 -4.24 9.79 11.53
C ARG A 52 -3.06 10.62 11.00
N LYS A 53 -1.82 10.20 11.27
CA LYS A 53 -0.61 10.94 10.85
C LYS A 53 -0.52 11.04 9.33
N TYR A 54 -0.91 9.97 8.64
CA TYR A 54 -0.76 9.84 7.18
C TYR A 54 -2.06 10.01 6.41
N ILE A 55 -3.18 10.24 7.12
CA ILE A 55 -4.50 10.48 6.55
C ILE A 55 -4.88 9.32 5.61
N LEU A 56 -4.80 8.10 6.11
CA LEU A 56 -5.24 6.92 5.37
C LEU A 56 -6.75 7.02 5.14
N ARG A 57 -7.16 6.83 3.88
CA ARG A 57 -8.56 6.87 3.47
C ARG A 57 -8.98 5.52 2.94
N GLU A 58 -10.14 5.04 3.36
CA GLU A 58 -10.77 3.88 2.73
C GLU A 58 -10.93 4.08 1.24
N VAL A 59 -10.70 3.01 0.50
CA VAL A 59 -10.98 2.96 -0.94
C VAL A 59 -12.31 2.27 -1.13
N ILE A 60 -13.38 3.03 -1.38
CA ILE A 60 -14.77 2.53 -1.43
C ILE A 60 -14.93 1.30 -2.34
N ARG A 61 -14.25 1.30 -3.50
CA ARG A 61 -14.28 0.19 -4.48
C ARG A 61 -13.46 -1.05 -4.08
N LEU A 62 -12.69 -0.96 -3.00
CA LEU A 62 -11.82 -2.01 -2.47
C LEU A 62 -12.17 -2.31 -1.00
N ARG A 63 -13.44 -2.18 -0.61
CA ARG A 63 -13.91 -2.50 0.75
C ARG A 63 -14.06 -3.99 0.99
N GLU A 64 -14.38 -4.75 -0.06
CA GLU A 64 -14.62 -6.18 0.00
C GLU A 64 -13.80 -6.85 -1.11
N ILE A 65 -12.54 -7.17 -0.79
CA ILE A 65 -11.66 -7.95 -1.66
C ILE A 65 -11.67 -9.39 -1.14
N PRO A 66 -12.45 -10.30 -1.76
CA PRO A 66 -12.44 -11.70 -1.38
C PRO A 66 -11.13 -12.36 -1.80
N PHE A 67 -10.55 -13.18 -0.91
CA PHE A 67 -9.43 -14.03 -1.24
C PHE A 67 -9.51 -15.36 -0.47
N GLU A 68 -9.00 -16.42 -1.08
CA GLU A 68 -8.93 -17.75 -0.48
C GLU A 68 -7.51 -17.97 0.05
N PHE A 69 -7.39 -18.38 1.31
CA PHE A 69 -6.12 -18.70 1.95
C PHE A 69 -6.21 -20.04 2.67
N GLY A 70 -5.58 -21.05 2.07
CA GLY A 70 -5.77 -22.43 2.54
C GLY A 70 -7.23 -22.84 2.35
N GLU A 71 -7.90 -23.19 3.45
CA GLU A 71 -9.32 -23.56 3.48
C GLU A 71 -10.24 -22.40 3.94
N GLU A 72 -9.66 -21.23 4.22
CA GLU A 72 -10.40 -20.07 4.72
C GLU A 72 -10.75 -19.09 3.59
N ASN A 73 -12.00 -18.63 3.59
CA ASN A 73 -12.45 -17.51 2.78
C ASN A 73 -12.34 -16.23 3.60
N VAL A 74 -11.45 -15.33 3.18
CA VAL A 74 -11.16 -14.08 3.86
C VAL A 74 -11.60 -12.91 2.99
N ILE A 75 -12.11 -11.85 3.62
CA ILE A 75 -12.48 -10.61 2.95
C ILE A 75 -11.58 -9.52 3.50
N THR A 76 -10.80 -8.91 2.63
CA THR A 76 -9.89 -7.81 2.99
C THR A 76 -10.44 -6.49 2.47
N SER A 77 -9.89 -5.40 2.99
CA SER A 77 -10.15 -4.06 2.51
C SER A 77 -8.84 -3.36 2.15
N ALA A 78 -8.93 -2.24 1.45
CA ALA A 78 -7.78 -1.39 1.19
C ALA A 78 -8.02 0.05 1.61
N LYS A 79 -7.02 0.61 2.29
CA LYS A 79 -6.88 2.06 2.52
C LYS A 79 -5.86 2.62 1.54
N SER A 80 -5.82 3.94 1.38
CA SER A 80 -4.81 4.61 0.56
C SER A 80 -4.33 5.90 1.18
N ALA A 81 -3.08 6.24 0.88
CA ALA A 81 -2.46 7.52 1.19
C ALA A 81 -1.45 7.89 0.10
N PHE A 82 -0.95 9.12 0.15
CA PHE A 82 0.15 9.56 -0.71
C PHE A 82 1.44 9.63 0.08
N ILE A 83 2.56 9.20 -0.50
CA ILE A 83 3.87 9.46 0.10
C ILE A 83 4.03 10.99 0.20
N PRO A 84 4.33 11.54 1.39
CA PRO A 84 4.40 12.99 1.58
C PRO A 84 5.31 13.67 0.56
N LYS A 85 4.86 14.83 0.04
CA LYS A 85 5.57 15.62 -0.98
C LYS A 85 5.71 14.93 -2.35
N THR A 86 4.99 13.84 -2.61
CA THR A 86 4.96 13.17 -3.91
C THR A 86 3.51 12.97 -4.39
N ARG A 87 3.36 12.49 -5.63
CA ARG A 87 2.07 12.03 -6.20
C ARG A 87 1.95 10.51 -6.18
N VAL A 88 2.87 9.80 -5.52
CA VAL A 88 2.85 8.33 -5.44
C VAL A 88 1.76 7.91 -4.48
N GLN A 89 0.76 7.21 -5.00
CA GLN A 89 -0.32 6.63 -4.20
C GLN A 89 0.06 5.23 -3.73
N VAL A 90 -0.08 5.00 -2.43
CA VAL A 90 0.16 3.72 -1.76
C VAL A 90 -1.17 3.18 -1.25
N TYR A 91 -1.43 1.92 -1.55
CA TYR A 91 -2.56 1.15 -1.04
C TYR A 91 -2.07 0.29 0.11
N PHE A 92 -2.84 0.27 1.19
CA PHE A 92 -2.57 -0.51 2.39
C PHE A 92 -3.62 -1.60 2.43
N LEU A 93 -3.21 -2.85 2.21
CA LEU A 93 -4.08 -4.00 2.33
C LEU A 93 -4.30 -4.31 3.80
N GLU A 94 -5.56 -4.36 4.22
CA GLU A 94 -5.97 -4.53 5.61
C GLU A 94 -6.88 -5.75 5.72
N ASP A 95 -6.57 -6.60 6.71
CA ASP A 95 -7.50 -7.62 7.22
C ASP A 95 -7.98 -7.16 8.59
N GLU A 96 -9.25 -6.77 8.67
CA GLU A 96 -9.84 -6.27 9.92
C GLU A 96 -9.94 -7.37 11.00
N LYS A 97 -9.98 -8.65 10.62
CA LYS A 97 -10.10 -9.75 11.57
C LYS A 97 -8.79 -10.03 12.31
N ASP A 98 -7.65 -9.88 11.64
CA ASP A 98 -6.35 -10.31 12.16
C ASP A 98 -5.57 -9.20 12.90
N LEU A 99 -6.08 -7.97 12.93
CA LEU A 99 -5.49 -6.85 13.69
C LEU A 99 -5.71 -6.92 15.21
N SER A 100 -6.38 -7.98 15.70
CA SER A 100 -6.78 -8.16 17.10
C SER A 100 -5.96 -9.20 17.88
N ARG A 101 -4.84 -9.68 17.31
CA ARG A 101 -3.91 -10.61 17.96
C ARG A 101 -2.59 -9.95 18.34
#